data_AF-A0A1C4UAR0-F1
#
_entry.id   AF-A0A1C4UAR0-F1
#
_cell.length_a   1.000
_cell.length_b   1.000
_cell.length_c   1.000
_cell.angle_alpha   90.00
_cell.angle_beta   90.00
_cell.angle_gamma   90.00
#
_symmetry.space_group_name_H-M   'P 1'
#
loop_
_entity.id
_entity.type
_entity.pdbx_description
1 polymer ?
#
loop_
_entity_poly.entity_id
_entity_poly.type
_entity_poly.pdbx_seq_one_letter_code
_entity_poly.pdbx_strand_id
1 'polypeptide(L)'
;MSVDVAALQKEAIEWVREWNEDDLPVELDADTPLLAKGLLDSMGMVAFVSFLEERFDLRFDFTSFVPGPNASIRTLLDHCLGR
;
A
#
# COMPACT_ATOMS: atom_id res chain seq x y z
N MET A 1 -4.87 7.64 20.39
CA MET A 1 -5.36 6.50 19.58
C MET A 1 -4.12 5.76 19.12
N SER A 2 -3.94 4.49 19.51
CA SER A 2 -2.94 3.65 18.88
C SER A 2 -3.47 3.32 17.49
N VAL A 3 -2.69 3.63 16.46
CA VAL A 3 -3.00 3.19 15.10
C VAL A 3 -2.73 1.68 15.04
N ASP A 4 -3.77 0.90 14.77
CA ASP A 4 -3.67 -0.57 14.68
C ASP A 4 -3.05 -0.98 13.34
N VAL A 5 -1.71 -0.95 13.28
CA VAL A 5 -0.93 -1.27 12.07
C VAL A 5 -1.28 -2.66 11.49
N ALA A 6 -1.60 -3.63 12.34
CA ALA A 6 -2.00 -4.96 11.88
C ALA A 6 -3.35 -4.96 11.16
N ALA A 7 -4.31 -4.15 11.61
CA ALA A 7 -5.61 -4.00 10.94
C ALA A 7 -5.44 -3.26 9.60
N LEU A 8 -4.63 -2.20 9.59
CA LEU A 8 -4.24 -1.45 8.39
C LEU A 8 -3.60 -2.33 7.32
N GLN A 9 -2.63 -3.15 7.72
CA GLN A 9 -1.96 -4.07 6.81
C GLN A 9 -2.95 -5.06 6.20
N LYS A 10 -3.89 -5.58 7.00
CA LYS A 10 -4.90 -6.50 6.50
C LYS A 10 -5.84 -5.83 5.49
N GLU A 11 -6.40 -4.67 5.81
CA GLU A 11 -7.26 -3.92 4.89
C GLU A 11 -6.53 -3.53 3.60
N ALA A 12 -5.25 -3.13 3.70
CA ALA A 12 -4.41 -2.83 2.54
C ALA A 12 -4.18 -4.06 1.64
N ILE A 13 -3.92 -5.23 2.24
CA ILE A 13 -3.75 -6.49 1.50
C ILE A 13 -5.06 -6.87 0.80
N GLU A 14 -6.19 -6.74 1.48
CA GLU A 14 -7.51 -7.01 0.92
C GLU A 14 -7.81 -6.06 -0.25
N TRP A 15 -7.51 -4.76 -0.11
CA TRP A 15 -7.70 -3.80 -1.20
C TRP A 15 -6.87 -4.14 -2.44
N VAL A 16 -5.59 -4.52 -2.27
CA VAL A 16 -4.74 -4.89 -3.41
C VAL A 16 -5.23 -6.18 -4.07
N ARG A 17 -5.80 -7.12 -3.30
CA ARG A 17 -6.46 -8.32 -3.87
C ARG A 17 -7.66 -7.94 -4.72
N GLU A 18 -8.55 -7.11 -4.17
CA GLU A 18 -9.74 -6.64 -4.88
C GLU A 18 -9.39 -5.86 -6.14
N TRP A 19 -8.34 -5.03 -6.09
CA TRP A 19 -7.83 -4.29 -7.26
C TRP A 19 -7.39 -5.21 -8.40
N ASN A 20 -6.82 -6.38 -8.06
CA ASN A 20 -6.39 -7.39 -9.02
C ASN A 20 -7.47 -8.46 -9.29
N GLU A 21 -8.71 -8.23 -8.86
CA GLU A 21 -9.83 -9.19 -9.03
C GLU A 21 -9.52 -10.59 -8.45
N ASP A 22 -8.75 -10.65 -7.36
CA ASP A 22 -8.17 -11.87 -6.76
C ASP A 22 -7.25 -12.70 -7.68
N ASP A 23 -6.94 -12.22 -8.90
CA ASP A 23 -6.00 -12.82 -9.84
C ASP A 23 -4.58 -12.30 -9.60
N LEU A 24 -3.99 -12.74 -8.49
CA LEU A 24 -2.65 -12.28 -8.11
C LEU A 24 -1.55 -13.05 -8.85
N PRO A 25 -0.58 -12.37 -9.49
CA PRO A 25 0.56 -13.02 -10.14
C PRO A 25 1.53 -13.67 -9.13
N VAL A 26 1.49 -13.25 -7.86
CA VAL A 26 2.32 -13.76 -6.76
C VAL A 26 1.59 -13.73 -5.43
N GLU A 27 2.11 -14.45 -4.44
CA GLU A 27 1.63 -14.31 -3.06
C GLU A 27 1.86 -12.87 -2.52
N LEU A 28 0.77 -12.26 -2.06
CA LEU A 28 0.77 -10.90 -1.53
C LEU A 28 0.91 -10.93 0.00
N ASP A 29 1.99 -10.32 0.48
CA ASP A 29 2.28 -10.04 1.89
C ASP A 29 2.64 -8.55 2.07
N ALA A 30 2.70 -8.06 3.31
CA ALA A 30 3.04 -6.68 3.65
C ALA A 30 4.44 -6.27 3.17
N ASP A 31 5.37 -7.23 3.03
CA ASP A 31 6.72 -6.99 2.51
C ASP A 31 6.85 -7.18 0.99
N THR A 32 5.80 -7.62 0.31
CA THR A 32 5.87 -7.89 -1.13
C THR A 32 6.03 -6.58 -1.93
N PRO A 33 7.03 -6.50 -2.84
CA PRO A 33 7.20 -5.35 -3.72
C PRO A 33 6.02 -5.22 -4.70
N LEU A 34 5.16 -4.22 -4.53
CA LEU A 34 3.91 -4.10 -5.27
C LEU A 34 4.15 -3.80 -6.76
N LEU A 35 5.01 -2.83 -7.05
CA LEU A 35 5.34 -2.41 -8.41
C LEU A 35 6.20 -3.46 -9.14
N ALA A 36 7.26 -3.96 -8.50
CA ALA A 36 8.15 -4.94 -9.16
C ALA A 36 7.51 -6.31 -9.39
N LYS A 37 6.45 -6.66 -8.65
CA LYS A 37 5.69 -7.90 -8.85
C LYS A 37 4.49 -7.73 -9.77
N GLY A 38 4.25 -6.52 -10.29
CA GLY A 38 3.11 -6.24 -11.16
C GLY A 38 1.75 -6.33 -10.45
N LEU A 39 1.74 -6.17 -9.11
CA LEU A 39 0.50 -6.15 -8.32
C LEU A 39 -0.18 -4.78 -8.42
N LEU A 40 0.61 -3.73 -8.60
CA LEU A 40 0.12 -2.38 -8.87
C LEU A 40 1.00 -1.76 -9.95
N ASP A 41 0.36 -1.03 -10.86
CA ASP A 41 1.05 -0.10 -11.77
C ASP A 41 1.09 1.31 -11.17
N SER A 42 1.71 2.27 -11.87
CA SER A 42 1.76 3.67 -11.42
C SER A 42 0.39 4.26 -11.08
N MET A 43 -0.67 3.88 -11.82
CA MET A 43 -2.04 4.30 -11.50
C MET A 43 -2.60 3.60 -10.25
N GLY A 44 -2.37 2.29 -10.13
CA GLY A 44 -2.78 1.51 -8.96
C GLY A 44 -2.09 1.99 -7.69
N MET A 45 -0.83 2.43 -7.78
CA MET A 45 -0.10 3.02 -6.66
C MET A 45 -0.74 4.32 -6.16
N VAL A 46 -1.12 5.22 -7.07
CA VAL A 46 -1.81 6.46 -6.71
C VAL A 46 -3.18 6.15 -6.08
N ALA A 47 -3.95 5.23 -6.69
CA ALA A 47 -5.24 4.81 -6.14
C ALA A 47 -5.10 4.17 -4.74
N PHE A 48 -4.07 3.35 -4.53
CA PHE A 48 -3.78 2.73 -3.24
C PHE A 48 -3.44 3.78 -2.18
N VAL A 49 -2.62 4.77 -2.53
CA VAL A 49 -2.32 5.88 -1.62
C VAL A 49 -3.58 6.67 -1.29
N SER A 50 -4.40 7.03 -2.27
CA SER A 50 -5.68 7.71 -2.02
C SER A 50 -6.59 6.90 -1.11
N PHE A 51 -6.68 5.58 -1.30
CA PHE A 51 -7.40 4.69 -0.39
C PHE A 51 -6.85 4.77 1.04
N LEU A 52 -5.53 4.75 1.23
CA LEU A 52 -4.93 4.87 2.56
C LEU A 52 -5.23 6.22 3.22
N GLU A 53 -5.22 7.32 2.45
CA GLU A 53 -5.53 8.65 2.96
C GLU A 53 -7.00 8.76 3.36
N GLU A 54 -7.93 8.35 2.49
CA GLU A 54 -9.37 8.46 2.73
C GLU A 54 -9.85 7.53 3.86
N ARG A 55 -9.34 6.30 3.89
CA ARG A 55 -9.84 5.27 4.79
C ARG A 55 -9.32 5.45 6.22
N PHE A 56 -8.14 6.04 6.38
CA PHE A 56 -7.42 6.06 7.65
C PHE A 56 -7.00 7.45 8.13
N ASP A 57 -7.43 8.51 7.43
CA ASP A 57 -7.06 9.91 7.73
C ASP A 57 -5.53 10.10 7.77
N LEU A 58 -4.82 9.29 6.98
CA LEU A 58 -3.37 9.37 6.80
C LEU A 58 -3.05 10.39 5.71
N ARG A 59 -1.81 10.90 5.72
CA ARG A 59 -1.33 11.79 4.67
C ARG A 59 -0.08 11.22 4.06
N PHE A 60 -0.11 10.98 2.76
CA PHE A 60 1.05 10.52 2.03
C PHE A 60 1.73 11.71 1.35
N ASP A 61 2.99 11.94 1.71
CA ASP A 61 3.77 13.00 1.09
C ASP A 61 4.64 12.45 -0.04
N PHE A 62 4.12 12.58 -1.27
CA PHE A 62 4.84 12.24 -2.50
C PHE A 62 6.10 13.09 -2.75
N THR A 63 6.26 14.22 -2.05
CA THR A 63 7.46 15.07 -2.20
C THR A 63 8.65 14.53 -1.42
N SER A 64 8.40 13.85 -0.29
CA SER A 64 9.44 13.21 0.52
C SER A 64 9.69 11.75 0.16
N PHE A 65 8.69 11.07 -0.42
CA PHE A 65 8.82 9.68 -0.83
C PHE A 65 8.11 9.41 -2.15
N VAL A 66 8.85 8.85 -3.11
CA VAL A 66 8.30 8.35 -4.37
C VAL A 66 8.36 6.83 -4.33
N PRO A 67 7.21 6.12 -4.39
CA PRO A 67 7.19 4.67 -4.41
C PRO A 67 7.99 4.12 -5.59
N GLY A 68 9.11 3.47 -5.29
CA GLY A 68 9.96 2.82 -6.28
C GLY A 68 9.60 1.35 -6.50
N PRO A 69 10.38 0.61 -7.31
CA PRO A 69 10.12 -0.81 -7.61
C PRO A 69 10.05 -1.70 -6.36
N ASN A 70 10.74 -1.32 -5.28
CA ASN A 70 10.77 -2.05 -4.02
C ASN A 70 9.69 -1.60 -3.02
N ALA A 71 8.78 -0.71 -3.39
CA ALA A 71 7.73 -0.24 -2.50
C ALA A 71 6.77 -1.39 -2.15
N SER A 72 6.57 -1.60 -0.85
CA SER A 72 5.67 -2.60 -0.27
C SER A 72 4.62 -1.91 0.61
N ILE A 73 3.55 -2.64 0.96
CA ILE A 73 2.50 -2.12 1.85
C ILE A 73 3.10 -1.62 3.17
N ARG A 74 4.04 -2.37 3.75
CA ARG A 74 4.74 -1.94 4.98
C ARG A 74 5.47 -0.62 4.79
N THR A 75 6.25 -0.50 3.73
CA THR A 75 7.03 0.73 3.45
C THR A 75 6.12 1.94 3.29
N LEU A 76 4.99 1.78 2.59
CA LEU A 76 4.02 2.85 2.38
C LEU A 76 3.34 3.26 3.69
N LEU A 77 2.96 2.29 4.53
CA LEU A 77 2.36 2.54 5.84
C LEU A 77 3.36 3.20 6.81
N ASP A 78 4.61 2.74 6.87
CA ASP A 78 5.63 3.39 7.71
C ASP A 78 5.83 4.86 7.30
N HIS A 79 5.84 5.15 5.99
CA HIS A 79 5.92 6.53 5.50
C HIS A 79 4.70 7.37 5.91
N CYS A 80 3.48 6.85 5.77
CA CYS A 80 2.26 7.51 6.25
C CYS A 80 2.27 7.78 7.76
N LEU A 81 2.88 6.88 8.54
CA LEU A 81 2.95 6.97 10.00
C LEU A 81 4.16 7.78 10.49
N GLY A 82 5.02 8.25 9.59
CA GLY A 82 6.23 9.00 9.91
C GLY A 82 7.26 8.19 10.70
N ARG A 83 7.38 6.89 10.40
CA ARG A 83 8.28 5.94 11.04
C ARG A 83 9.55 5.66 10.24
#